data_AF-A0A956SIE4-F1
#
_entry.id   AF-A0A956SIE4-F1
#
_cell.length_a   1.000
_cell.length_b   1.000
_cell.length_c   1.000
_cell.angle_alpha   90.00
_cell.angle_beta   90.00
_cell.angle_gamma   90.00
#
_symmetry.space_group_name_H-M   'P 1'
#
loop_
_entity.id
_entity.type
_entity.pdbx_description
1 polymer ?
#
loop_
_entity_poly.entity_id
_entity_poly.type
_entity_poly.pdbx_seq_one_letter_code
_entity_poly.pdbx_strand_id
1 'polypeptide(L)'
;STGCDSLLFTADRIYDLNAYGWWYDGVQPPYYGAFAEQYDAAGELCDAVFDFTQTGNAHGALMDVYVWADDGNVPGEVLYLVTDVDPGPIAWYPDFSRHTAPLWGAEVSGLWWVGFWGNWPGEIGDWFIAADGDGPRPGRPSTNVAPGIGYPTGWQNVSVAWGATQALGIGATIRPSEPTPVSRTTWGGVKALFR
;
A
#
# COMPACT_ATOMS: atom_id res chain seq x y z
N SER A 1 9.88 22.08 -8.74
CA SER A 1 9.01 20.93 -8.46
C SER A 1 9.87 19.87 -7.80
N THR A 2 9.46 19.38 -6.64
CA THR A 2 10.21 18.45 -5.78
C THR A 2 9.94 16.99 -6.16
N GLY A 3 10.17 16.62 -7.44
CA GLY A 3 10.45 15.26 -7.94
C GLY A 3 9.51 14.08 -7.65
N CYS A 4 8.41 14.24 -6.91
CA CYS A 4 7.53 13.16 -6.44
C CYS A 4 6.23 13.06 -7.26
N ASP A 5 6.34 13.07 -8.58
CA ASP A 5 5.17 13.24 -9.46
C ASP A 5 4.64 11.92 -10.04
N SER A 6 5.35 10.80 -9.85
CA SER A 6 4.94 9.50 -10.37
C SER A 6 4.05 8.76 -9.37
N LEU A 7 2.74 8.74 -9.63
CA LEU A 7 1.78 7.93 -8.89
C LEU A 7 1.74 6.49 -9.42
N LEU A 8 2.07 5.54 -8.55
CA LEU A 8 1.82 4.12 -8.74
C LEU A 8 0.48 3.78 -8.06
N PHE A 9 -0.54 3.47 -8.86
CA PHE A 9 -1.89 3.21 -8.37
C PHE A 9 -2.61 2.28 -9.35
N THR A 10 -3.04 1.11 -8.88
CA THR A 10 -3.60 0.07 -9.77
C THR A 10 -5.09 0.24 -10.03
N ALA A 11 -5.87 0.59 -9.00
CA ALA A 11 -7.31 0.77 -9.13
C ALA A 11 -7.65 1.93 -10.07
N ASP A 12 -8.71 1.79 -10.87
CA ASP A 12 -9.13 2.82 -11.83
C ASP A 12 -9.97 3.95 -11.20
N ARG A 13 -10.20 3.86 -9.88
CA ARG A 13 -10.99 4.75 -9.03
C ARG A 13 -12.50 4.63 -9.22
N ILE A 14 -12.96 3.61 -9.92
CA ILE A 14 -14.35 3.20 -9.97
C ILE A 14 -14.46 1.97 -9.08
N TYR A 15 -14.84 2.19 -7.83
CA TYR A 15 -14.82 1.13 -6.81
C TYR A 15 -16.07 0.25 -6.79
N ASP A 16 -17.01 0.46 -7.72
CA ASP A 16 -18.32 -0.23 -7.73
C ASP A 16 -19.02 -0.25 -6.36
N LEU A 17 -18.79 0.80 -5.57
CA LEU A 17 -19.27 0.94 -4.20
C LEU A 17 -18.81 -0.16 -3.23
N ASN A 18 -17.68 -0.82 -3.51
CA ASN A 18 -17.04 -1.81 -2.65
C ASN A 18 -15.99 -1.15 -1.75
N ALA A 19 -16.02 -1.53 -0.48
CA ALA A 19 -15.00 -1.17 0.49
C ALA A 19 -14.85 -2.27 1.54
N TYR A 20 -13.62 -2.49 2.01
CA TYR A 20 -13.29 -3.58 2.92
C TYR A 20 -12.70 -3.06 4.23
N GLY A 21 -12.90 -3.82 5.30
CA GLY A 21 -12.37 -3.52 6.62
C GLY A 21 -12.48 -4.72 7.53
N TRP A 22 -11.45 -4.95 8.35
CA TRP A 22 -11.49 -5.88 9.47
C TRP A 22 -11.87 -5.14 10.75
N TRP A 23 -12.65 -5.80 11.61
CA TRP A 23 -13.12 -5.28 12.89
C TRP A 23 -12.95 -6.32 13.99
N TYR A 24 -13.07 -5.90 15.26
CA TYR A 24 -13.01 -6.75 16.44
C TYR A 24 -11.75 -7.64 16.43
N ASP A 25 -11.92 -8.95 16.56
CA ASP A 25 -10.84 -9.94 16.53
C ASP A 25 -10.10 -10.00 15.18
N GLY A 26 -10.62 -9.39 14.12
CA GLY A 26 -9.93 -9.25 12.84
C GLY A 26 -8.75 -8.27 12.88
N VAL A 27 -8.67 -7.40 13.90
CA VAL A 27 -7.62 -6.39 14.06
C VAL A 27 -6.86 -6.65 15.35
N GLN A 28 -5.60 -7.07 15.25
CA GLN A 28 -4.77 -7.43 16.41
C GLN A 28 -3.29 -7.07 16.18
N PRO A 29 -2.52 -6.73 17.23
CA PRO A 29 -1.08 -6.57 17.12
C PRO A 29 -0.37 -7.84 16.62
N PRO A 30 0.77 -7.71 15.90
CA PRO A 30 1.43 -6.44 15.57
C PRO A 30 0.77 -5.69 14.40
N TYR A 31 0.12 -6.39 13.46
CA TYR A 31 -0.60 -5.78 12.32
C TYR A 31 -1.54 -6.79 11.63
N TYR A 32 -2.15 -7.72 12.38
CA TYR A 32 -3.26 -8.50 11.86
C TYR A 32 -4.45 -7.57 11.60
N GLY A 33 -5.07 -7.69 10.43
CA GLY A 33 -6.07 -6.77 9.91
C GLY A 33 -5.50 -5.76 8.90
N ALA A 34 -4.18 -5.77 8.65
CA ALA A 34 -3.56 -4.87 7.70
C ALA A 34 -3.97 -5.19 6.25
N PHE A 35 -3.92 -4.18 5.38
CA PHE A 35 -4.13 -4.29 3.94
C PHE A 35 -2.88 -3.80 3.21
N ALA A 36 -2.55 -4.41 2.07
CA ALA A 36 -1.40 -4.04 1.26
C ALA A 36 -1.65 -4.27 -0.24
N GLU A 37 -0.92 -3.53 -1.07
CA GLU A 37 -0.90 -3.65 -2.53
C GLU A 37 0.56 -3.75 -3.02
N GLN A 38 0.82 -4.65 -3.97
CA GLN A 38 2.18 -4.89 -4.50
C GLN A 38 2.49 -3.95 -5.67
N TYR A 39 3.74 -3.52 -5.75
CA TYR A 39 4.29 -2.75 -6.86
C TYR A 39 5.66 -3.30 -7.30
N ASP A 40 6.00 -3.10 -8.58
CA ASP A 40 7.33 -3.36 -9.13
C ASP A 40 7.94 -2.04 -9.63
N ALA A 41 8.83 -1.45 -8.84
CA ALA A 41 9.44 -0.16 -9.14
C ALA A 41 10.76 0.04 -8.38
N ALA A 42 11.53 1.06 -8.80
CA ALA A 42 12.72 1.49 -8.07
C ALA A 42 12.78 3.01 -7.91
N GLY A 43 13.15 3.46 -6.72
CA GLY A 43 13.26 4.88 -6.37
C GLY A 43 12.90 5.18 -4.92
N GLU A 44 12.83 6.47 -4.61
CA GLU A 44 12.51 7.00 -3.29
C GLU A 44 11.00 7.21 -3.18
N LEU A 45 10.33 6.55 -2.24
CA LEU A 45 8.92 6.80 -1.95
C LEU A 45 8.74 8.17 -1.29
N CYS A 46 7.68 8.85 -1.68
CA CYS A 46 7.35 10.17 -1.16
C CYS A 46 6.13 10.11 -0.26
N ASP A 47 5.04 9.50 -0.72
CA ASP A 47 3.80 9.33 0.03
C ASP A 47 3.17 7.97 -0.26
N ALA A 48 2.54 7.36 0.74
CA ALA A 48 1.50 6.37 0.51
C ALA A 48 0.19 7.09 0.19
N VAL A 49 -0.61 6.51 -0.69
CA VAL A 49 -1.89 7.08 -1.15
C VAL A 49 -2.99 6.08 -0.87
N PHE A 50 -4.08 6.55 -0.25
CA PHE A 50 -5.21 5.71 0.14
C PHE A 50 -6.53 6.35 -0.27
N ASP A 51 -7.45 5.56 -0.80
CA ASP A 51 -8.83 5.97 -1.02
C ASP A 51 -9.72 5.27 0.03
N PHE A 52 -10.30 6.06 0.93
CA PHE A 52 -11.10 5.58 2.06
C PHE A 52 -12.55 6.07 1.99
N THR A 53 -13.45 5.32 2.62
CA THR A 53 -14.84 5.69 2.90
C THR A 53 -15.22 5.31 4.33
N GLN A 54 -16.31 5.87 4.85
CA GLN A 54 -16.85 5.55 6.17
C GLN A 54 -18.39 5.53 6.21
N THR A 55 -18.95 4.93 7.25
CA THR A 55 -20.40 4.87 7.50
C THR A 55 -20.85 5.73 8.69
N GLY A 56 -19.97 6.61 9.18
CA GLY A 56 -20.25 7.56 10.25
C GLY A 56 -19.57 7.32 11.58
N ASN A 57 -18.64 6.36 11.61
CA ASN A 57 -17.89 5.99 12.81
C ASN A 57 -16.49 6.61 12.86
N ALA A 58 -16.03 7.37 11.84
CA ALA A 58 -14.68 7.92 11.88
C ALA A 58 -14.57 9.01 12.95
N HIS A 59 -13.89 8.67 14.04
CA HIS A 59 -13.73 9.51 15.22
C HIS A 59 -12.25 9.80 15.52
N GLY A 60 -11.46 10.04 14.46
CA GLY A 60 -10.03 10.32 14.59
C GLY A 60 -9.19 9.07 14.86
N ALA A 61 -9.67 7.89 14.49
CA ALA A 61 -8.85 6.69 14.50
C ALA A 61 -7.60 6.86 13.64
N LEU A 62 -6.48 6.39 14.19
CA LEU A 62 -5.17 6.45 13.58
C LEU A 62 -4.90 5.16 12.77
N MET A 63 -3.90 5.23 11.92
CA MET A 63 -3.33 4.06 11.24
C MET A 63 -1.82 4.05 11.30
N ASP A 64 -1.25 2.87 11.20
CA ASP A 64 0.16 2.68 10.91
C ASP A 64 0.33 2.40 9.42
N VAL A 65 1.27 3.07 8.78
CA VAL A 65 1.57 2.92 7.34
C VAL A 65 2.90 2.21 7.19
N TYR A 66 2.91 1.19 6.34
CA TYR A 66 4.04 0.30 6.17
C TYR A 66 4.47 0.25 4.71
N VAL A 67 5.77 0.00 4.54
CA VAL A 67 6.36 -0.52 3.31
C VAL A 67 7.01 -1.84 3.66
N TRP A 68 6.69 -2.90 2.92
CA TRP A 68 7.31 -4.22 3.10
C TRP A 68 8.10 -4.65 1.86
N ALA A 69 9.14 -5.44 2.09
CA ALA A 69 9.76 -6.23 1.04
C ALA A 69 8.80 -7.31 0.56
N ASP A 70 8.94 -7.74 -0.69
CA ASP A 70 8.27 -8.95 -1.14
C ASP A 70 8.93 -10.21 -0.56
N ASP A 71 8.12 -11.15 -0.06
CA ASP A 71 8.54 -12.50 0.34
C ASP A 71 7.71 -13.54 -0.39
N GLY A 72 7.94 -13.69 -1.70
CA GLY A 72 7.28 -14.72 -2.49
C GLY A 72 5.83 -14.37 -2.87
N ASN A 73 5.58 -13.12 -3.25
CA ASN A 73 4.26 -12.55 -3.55
C ASN A 73 3.34 -12.35 -2.33
N VAL A 74 3.92 -12.17 -1.15
CA VAL A 74 3.24 -11.62 0.03
C VAL A 74 4.14 -10.59 0.70
N PRO A 75 3.60 -9.67 1.51
CA PRO A 75 4.42 -8.76 2.31
C PRO A 75 5.30 -9.53 3.31
N GLY A 76 6.60 -9.22 3.31
CA GLY A 76 7.63 -9.83 4.15
C GLY A 76 8.16 -8.89 5.23
N GLU A 77 9.47 -8.62 5.19
CA GLU A 77 10.15 -7.70 6.12
C GLU A 77 9.65 -6.26 5.98
N VAL A 78 9.43 -5.56 7.10
CA VAL A 78 9.09 -4.13 7.11
C VAL A 78 10.33 -3.33 6.74
N LEU A 79 10.28 -2.65 5.59
CA LEU A 79 11.33 -1.74 5.11
C LEU A 79 11.19 -0.34 5.70
N TYR A 80 9.94 0.10 5.92
CA TYR A 80 9.64 1.42 6.44
C TYR A 80 8.31 1.41 7.19
N LEU A 81 8.19 2.25 8.22
CA LEU A 81 7.00 2.37 9.06
C LEU A 81 6.81 3.83 9.51
N VAL A 82 5.59 4.32 9.37
CA VAL A 82 5.11 5.56 10.02
C VAL A 82 3.92 5.20 10.89
N THR A 83 4.04 5.42 12.19
CA THR A 83 2.97 5.09 13.14
C THR A 83 2.06 6.27 13.40
N ASP A 84 0.87 6.00 13.93
CA ASP A 84 -0.05 7.01 14.48
C ASP A 84 -0.44 8.11 13.47
N VAL A 85 -0.61 7.71 12.19
CA VAL A 85 -1.03 8.61 11.11
C VAL A 85 -2.52 8.88 11.22
N ASP A 86 -2.88 10.15 11.34
CA ASP A 86 -4.25 10.62 11.18
C ASP A 86 -4.54 10.82 9.67
N PRO A 87 -5.43 10.03 9.04
CA PRO A 87 -5.79 10.25 7.64
C PRO A 87 -6.57 11.56 7.45
N GLY A 88 -7.10 12.17 8.52
CA GLY A 88 -7.97 13.32 8.45
C GLY A 88 -9.43 12.95 8.12
N PRO A 89 -10.25 13.91 7.68
CA PRO A 89 -11.68 13.68 7.46
C PRO A 89 -11.95 12.75 6.26
N ILE A 90 -12.56 11.59 6.54
CA ILE A 90 -12.92 10.60 5.51
C ILE A 90 -14.35 10.85 5.00
N ALA A 91 -14.56 10.75 3.69
CA ALA A 91 -15.86 10.88 3.05
C ALA A 91 -16.86 9.79 3.49
N TRP A 92 -18.13 10.15 3.50
CA TRP A 92 -19.22 9.24 3.82
C TRP A 92 -19.60 8.41 2.61
N TYR A 93 -19.83 7.12 2.81
CA TYR A 93 -20.35 6.22 1.79
C TYR A 93 -21.68 6.77 1.23
N PRO A 94 -21.89 6.78 -0.11
CA PRO A 94 -21.14 6.06 -1.16
C PRO A 94 -19.88 6.74 -1.70
N ASP A 95 -19.49 7.90 -1.17
CA ASP A 95 -18.34 8.64 -1.67
C ASP A 95 -17.02 8.12 -1.07
N PHE A 96 -15.94 8.33 -1.83
CA PHE A 96 -14.58 8.01 -1.43
C PHE A 96 -13.72 9.27 -1.40
N SER A 97 -12.79 9.32 -0.46
CA SER A 97 -11.85 10.44 -0.26
C SER A 97 -10.43 9.93 -0.33
N ARG A 98 -9.55 10.73 -0.93
CA ARG A 98 -8.14 10.43 -1.06
C ARG A 98 -7.34 11.03 0.08
N HIS A 99 -6.45 10.22 0.64
CA HIS A 99 -5.57 10.54 1.75
C HIS A 99 -4.15 10.20 1.39
N THR A 100 -3.20 10.92 1.99
CA THR A 100 -1.77 10.69 1.76
C THR A 100 -1.04 10.66 3.08
N ALA A 101 -0.15 9.69 3.25
CA ALA A 101 0.74 9.59 4.39
C ALA A 101 2.18 9.72 3.92
N PRO A 102 2.98 10.67 4.46
CA PRO A 102 4.33 10.87 3.97
C PRO A 102 5.28 9.70 4.32
N LEU A 103 6.11 9.26 3.36
CA LEU A 103 7.04 8.13 3.45
C LEU A 103 8.50 8.56 3.26
N TRP A 104 8.91 9.66 3.86
CA TRP A 104 10.14 10.38 3.50
C TRP A 104 11.39 9.50 3.64
N GLY A 105 12.04 9.20 2.51
CA GLY A 105 13.32 8.52 2.44
C GLY A 105 13.25 6.99 2.42
N ALA A 106 12.08 6.38 2.18
CA ALA A 106 11.99 4.94 1.94
C ALA A 106 12.43 4.62 0.51
N GLU A 107 13.64 4.06 0.36
CA GLU A 107 14.14 3.57 -0.92
C GLU A 107 13.61 2.16 -1.19
N VAL A 108 13.03 1.95 -2.38
CA VAL A 108 12.53 0.66 -2.83
C VAL A 108 13.15 0.25 -4.16
N SER A 109 13.21 -1.05 -4.42
CA SER A 109 13.70 -1.62 -5.68
C SER A 109 13.08 -2.99 -5.93
N GLY A 110 12.61 -3.23 -7.15
CA GLY A 110 11.96 -4.48 -7.55
C GLY A 110 10.56 -4.58 -6.96
N LEU A 111 10.19 -5.76 -6.46
CA LEU A 111 8.89 -6.01 -5.85
C LEU A 111 8.86 -5.56 -4.39
N TRP A 112 7.84 -4.78 -4.04
CA TRP A 112 7.58 -4.30 -2.68
C TRP A 112 6.09 -4.09 -2.48
N TRP A 113 5.70 -3.86 -1.24
CA TRP A 113 4.32 -3.68 -0.82
C TRP A 113 4.18 -2.38 -0.04
N VAL A 114 3.07 -1.67 -0.24
CA VAL A 114 2.65 -0.56 0.63
C VAL A 114 1.26 -0.83 1.15
N GLY A 115 1.00 -0.37 2.35
CA GLY A 115 -0.29 -0.58 2.97
C GLY A 115 -0.40 0.08 4.33
N PHE A 116 -1.44 -0.31 5.05
CA PHE A 116 -1.74 0.25 6.35
C PHE A 116 -2.33 -0.82 7.29
N TRP A 117 -2.27 -0.52 8.58
CA TRP A 117 -3.00 -1.21 9.63
C TRP A 117 -3.82 -0.18 10.41
N GLY A 118 -5.13 -0.41 10.52
CA GLY A 118 -5.99 0.44 11.34
C GLY A 118 -5.73 0.21 12.82
N ASN A 119 -5.39 1.27 13.56
CA ASN A 119 -5.04 1.19 14.98
C ASN A 119 -6.30 1.20 15.86
N TRP A 120 -7.13 0.16 15.71
CA TRP A 120 -8.37 -0.07 16.48
C TRP A 120 -8.51 -1.54 16.91
N PRO A 121 -7.50 -2.13 17.58
CA PRO A 121 -7.54 -3.55 17.92
C PRO A 121 -8.72 -3.87 18.85
N GLY A 122 -9.52 -4.87 18.48
CA GLY A 122 -10.69 -5.29 19.27
C GLY A 122 -11.92 -4.39 19.17
N GLU A 123 -11.87 -3.32 18.36
CA GLU A 123 -12.96 -2.33 18.23
C GLU A 123 -13.65 -2.44 16.87
N ILE A 124 -14.76 -1.69 16.71
CA ILE A 124 -15.36 -1.47 15.39
C ILE A 124 -14.41 -0.58 14.58
N GLY A 125 -14.22 -0.91 13.30
CA GLY A 125 -13.39 -0.07 12.44
C GLY A 125 -14.12 1.20 12.01
N ASP A 126 -13.37 2.29 12.09
CA ASP A 126 -13.85 3.65 11.82
C ASP A 126 -14.11 3.91 10.33
N TRP A 127 -13.36 3.22 9.46
CA TRP A 127 -13.38 3.43 8.02
C TRP A 127 -12.94 2.18 7.25
N PHE A 128 -13.06 2.25 5.93
CA PHE A 128 -12.87 1.13 5.00
C PHE A 128 -11.98 1.55 3.84
N ILE A 129 -11.15 0.62 3.36
CA ILE A 129 -10.36 0.79 2.14
C ILE A 129 -11.21 0.51 0.91
N ALA A 130 -11.14 1.40 -0.08
CA ALA A 130 -11.82 1.21 -1.34
C ALA A 130 -11.33 -0.06 -2.07
N ALA A 131 -12.24 -0.75 -2.75
CA ALA A 131 -11.92 -1.98 -3.46
C ALA A 131 -12.46 -1.94 -4.89
N ASP A 132 -11.62 -2.27 -5.85
CA ASP A 132 -11.95 -2.37 -7.27
C ASP A 132 -12.18 -3.86 -7.60
N GLY A 133 -13.42 -4.20 -7.97
CA GLY A 133 -13.86 -5.59 -8.19
C GLY A 133 -13.69 -6.09 -9.62
N ASP A 134 -13.72 -5.19 -10.60
CA ASP A 134 -13.85 -5.52 -12.03
C ASP A 134 -12.90 -4.71 -12.93
N GLY A 135 -12.00 -3.94 -12.33
CA GLY A 135 -11.05 -3.08 -13.02
C GLY A 135 -10.20 -3.80 -14.08
N PRO A 136 -9.77 -3.08 -15.11
CA PRO A 136 -9.12 -3.66 -16.28
C PRO A 136 -7.69 -4.17 -16.02
N ARG A 137 -7.11 -3.85 -14.86
CA ARG A 137 -5.73 -4.19 -14.50
C ARG A 137 -5.72 -4.92 -13.17
N PRO A 138 -5.37 -6.22 -13.15
CA PRO A 138 -5.25 -6.95 -11.90
C PRO A 138 -4.05 -6.41 -11.11
N GLY A 139 -4.32 -5.93 -9.91
CA GLY A 139 -3.33 -5.71 -8.87
C GLY A 139 -3.02 -7.01 -8.12
N ARG A 140 -2.37 -6.87 -6.98
CA ARG A 140 -2.15 -7.94 -6.02
C ARG A 140 -2.54 -7.47 -4.62
N PRO A 141 -3.84 -7.23 -4.37
CA PRO A 141 -4.29 -6.84 -3.05
C PRO A 141 -4.15 -7.99 -2.06
N SER A 142 -3.61 -7.70 -0.88
CA SER A 142 -3.39 -8.65 0.21
C SER A 142 -3.90 -8.10 1.53
N THR A 143 -4.29 -8.98 2.45
CA THR A 143 -4.64 -8.66 3.83
C THR A 143 -4.02 -9.65 4.79
N ASN A 144 -3.62 -9.18 5.98
CA ASN A 144 -3.03 -10.01 7.01
C ASN A 144 -4.10 -10.55 7.96
N VAL A 145 -4.59 -11.75 7.72
CA VAL A 145 -5.71 -12.34 8.43
C VAL A 145 -5.30 -12.77 9.84
N ALA A 146 -6.04 -12.31 10.86
CA ALA A 146 -5.83 -12.72 12.26
C ALA A 146 -6.06 -14.22 12.48
N PRO A 147 -5.38 -14.86 13.45
CA PRO A 147 -5.64 -16.25 13.78
C PRO A 147 -7.04 -16.45 14.39
N GLY A 148 -7.70 -17.56 14.05
CA GLY A 148 -8.92 -18.00 14.71
C GLY A 148 -10.23 -17.35 14.24
N ILE A 149 -10.20 -16.43 13.27
CA ILE A 149 -11.40 -15.73 12.76
C ILE A 149 -12.12 -16.46 11.61
N GLY A 150 -11.77 -17.72 11.34
CA GLY A 150 -12.43 -18.55 10.32
C GLY A 150 -11.82 -18.50 8.91
N TYR A 151 -10.73 -17.76 8.73
CA TYR A 151 -9.97 -17.67 7.47
C TYR A 151 -8.53 -18.17 7.65
N PRO A 152 -7.81 -18.53 6.58
CA PRO A 152 -6.38 -18.88 6.66
C PRO A 152 -5.57 -17.71 7.25
N THR A 153 -4.80 -17.98 8.31
CA THR A 153 -4.02 -16.95 9.02
C THR A 153 -2.85 -16.41 8.19
N GLY A 154 -2.49 -15.15 8.44
CA GLY A 154 -1.35 -14.49 7.80
C GLY A 154 -1.75 -13.74 6.53
N TRP A 155 -0.77 -13.37 5.72
CA TRP A 155 -1.03 -12.69 4.45
C TRP A 155 -1.77 -13.59 3.46
N GLN A 156 -2.93 -13.13 3.04
CA GLN A 156 -3.79 -13.77 2.04
C GLN A 156 -4.22 -12.75 1.01
N ASN A 157 -4.47 -13.19 -0.22
CA ASN A 157 -5.17 -12.33 -1.18
C ASN A 157 -6.54 -11.92 -0.61
N VAL A 158 -6.93 -10.66 -0.75
CA VAL A 158 -8.20 -10.14 -0.19
C VAL A 158 -9.43 -10.92 -0.66
N SER A 159 -9.35 -11.58 -1.82
CA SER A 159 -10.45 -12.38 -2.33
C SER A 159 -10.79 -13.61 -1.50
N VAL A 160 -9.89 -14.04 -0.62
CA VAL A 160 -10.17 -15.09 0.36
C VAL A 160 -11.28 -14.66 1.32
N ALA A 161 -11.34 -13.38 1.68
CA ALA A 161 -12.32 -12.83 2.60
C ALA A 161 -13.53 -12.20 1.89
N TRP A 162 -13.31 -11.47 0.79
CA TRP A 162 -14.34 -10.65 0.15
C TRP A 162 -14.70 -11.05 -1.29
N GLY A 163 -14.16 -12.14 -1.82
CA GLY A 163 -14.44 -12.58 -3.20
C GLY A 163 -13.63 -11.82 -4.25
N ALA A 164 -13.99 -11.92 -5.53
CA ALA A 164 -13.18 -11.36 -6.60
C ALA A 164 -12.88 -9.86 -6.39
N THR A 165 -11.60 -9.51 -6.36
CA THR A 165 -11.09 -8.14 -6.21
C THR A 165 -9.85 -8.01 -7.07
N GLN A 166 -9.79 -6.96 -7.91
CA GLN A 166 -8.65 -6.67 -8.77
C GLN A 166 -7.60 -5.84 -8.05
N ALA A 167 -8.01 -4.78 -7.33
CA ALA A 167 -7.09 -3.88 -6.65
C ALA A 167 -7.75 -3.24 -5.44
N LEU A 168 -6.94 -2.75 -4.51
CA LEU A 168 -7.39 -1.82 -3.46
C LEU A 168 -7.10 -0.39 -3.89
N GLY A 169 -7.79 0.57 -3.26
CA GLY A 169 -7.49 1.99 -3.35
C GLY A 169 -6.19 2.37 -2.63
N ILE A 170 -5.12 1.58 -2.77
CA ILE A 170 -3.81 1.78 -2.15
C ILE A 170 -2.79 2.04 -3.26
N GLY A 171 -1.93 3.04 -3.09
CA GLY A 171 -0.77 3.24 -3.95
C GLY A 171 0.31 4.08 -3.30
N ALA A 172 1.25 4.57 -4.11
CA ALA A 172 2.32 5.44 -3.63
C ALA A 172 2.78 6.43 -4.69
N THR A 173 3.28 7.58 -4.25
CA THR A 173 4.07 8.49 -5.07
C THR A 173 5.54 8.15 -4.92
N ILE A 174 6.26 8.08 -6.04
CA ILE A 174 7.69 7.76 -6.07
C ILE A 174 8.44 8.85 -6.84
N ARG A 175 9.66 9.14 -6.38
CA ARG A 175 10.70 9.79 -7.18
C ARG A 175 11.54 8.68 -7.81
N PRO A 176 11.41 8.42 -9.12
CA PRO A 176 12.18 7.37 -9.77
C PRO A 176 13.67 7.60 -9.56
N SER A 177 14.41 6.55 -9.26
CA SER A 177 15.88 6.64 -9.27
C SER A 177 16.31 7.04 -10.68
N GLU A 178 17.13 8.10 -10.82
CA GLU A 178 17.77 8.35 -12.12
C GLU A 178 18.54 7.09 -12.54
N PRO A 179 18.58 6.75 -13.84
CA PRO A 179 19.44 5.68 -14.29
C PRO A 179 20.87 6.03 -13.88
N THR A 180 21.40 5.36 -12.85
CA THR A 180 22.81 5.52 -12.47
C THR A 180 23.61 5.17 -13.72
N PRO A 181 24.41 6.09 -14.31
CA PRO A 181 25.17 5.76 -15.50
C PRO A 181 26.23 4.73 -15.10
N VAL A 182 25.90 3.44 -15.15
CA VAL A 182 26.86 2.33 -15.08
C VAL A 182 27.55 2.21 -16.43
N SER A 183 28.14 3.32 -16.88
CA SER A 183 29.27 3.22 -17.78
C SER A 183 30.44 2.70 -16.96
N ARG A 184 30.58 1.38 -16.86
CA ARG A 184 31.91 0.78 -16.70
C ARG A 184 32.66 1.03 -18.00
N THR A 185 33.06 2.28 -18.24
CA THR A 185 34.19 2.53 -19.12
C THR A 185 35.39 1.97 -18.37
N THR A 186 35.76 0.73 -18.68
CA THR A 186 37.07 0.25 -18.27
C THR A 186 38.11 1.24 -18.83
N TRP A 187 39.15 1.55 -18.06
CA TRP A 187 40.26 2.41 -18.50
C TRP A 187 40.86 2.00 -19.86
N GLY A 188 40.55 0.80 -20.37
CA GLY A 188 40.92 0.32 -21.70
C GLY A 188 40.32 1.15 -22.86
N GLY A 189 39.11 1.70 -22.73
CA GLY A 189 38.48 2.51 -23.78
C GLY A 189 39.13 3.88 -23.99
N VAL A 190 39.58 4.51 -22.89
CA VAL A 190 40.21 5.85 -22.92
C VAL A 190 41.59 5.83 -23.61
N LYS A 191 42.32 4.71 -23.53
CA LYS A 191 43.64 4.59 -24.19
C LYS A 191 43.57 4.47 -25.72
N ALA A 192 42.40 4.16 -26.28
CA ALA A 192 42.22 4.10 -27.74
C ALA A 192 42.05 5.48 -28.40
N LEU A 193 41.82 6.54 -27.61
CA LEU A 193 41.64 7.92 -28.10
C LEU A 193 42.95 8.72 -28.18
N PHE A 194 44.07 8.16 -27.71
CA PHE A 194 45.39 8.79 -27.74
C PHE A 194 46.40 8.06 -28.65
N ARG A 195 45.92 7.44 -29.74
CA ARG A 195 46.78 6.92 -30.82
C ARG A 195 46.69 7.77 -32.07
#